data_AF-A0A968UPI9-F1
#
_entry.id   AF-A0A968UPI9-F1
#
_cell.length_a   1.000
_cell.length_b   1.000
_cell.length_c   1.000
_cell.angle_alpha   90.00
_cell.angle_beta   90.00
_cell.angle_gamma   90.00
#
_symmetry.space_group_name_H-M   'P 1'
#
loop_
_entity.id
_entity.type
_entity.pdbx_description
1 polymer ?
#
loop_
_entity_poly.entity_id
_entity_poly.type
_entity_poly.pdbx_seq_one_letter_code
_entity_poly.pdbx_strand_id
1 'polypeptide(L)'
;MKTQLELAKEGVITPQIAKVAADEGFEAEDIRKKVALGEIVIPCNPGRPHQRVVGIGSGLRTKVNASIGTSSDIYDMDMEIRKAKIAEEEGADTLMELSTGGNLDKVKNCLKLEVFVNSTNEFTNQPKVANGASDLIADVIGKHARAAVSSNSLPLGVAVEVAGTFEVAG
;
A
#
# COMPACT_ATOMS: atom_id res chain seq x y z
N MET A 1 16.23 4.37 6.30
CA MET A 1 15.99 5.56 5.45
C MET A 1 14.78 6.29 6.03
N LYS A 2 14.81 7.61 6.16
CA LYS A 2 13.70 8.37 6.75
C LYS A 2 12.57 8.58 5.74
N THR A 3 11.34 8.62 6.21
CA THR A 3 10.12 8.91 5.45
C THR A 3 9.96 10.42 5.23
N GLN A 4 9.06 10.81 4.32
CA GLN A 4 8.73 12.23 4.10
C GLN A 4 8.15 12.88 5.37
N LEU A 5 7.37 12.13 6.16
CA LEU A 5 6.80 12.61 7.42
C LEU A 5 7.89 12.92 8.46
N GLU A 6 8.86 12.02 8.64
CA GLU A 6 9.98 12.21 9.58
C GLU A 6 10.86 13.39 9.16
N LEU A 7 11.23 13.45 7.87
CA LEU A 7 12.02 14.57 7.33
C LEU A 7 11.28 15.90 7.47
N ALA A 8 9.98 15.92 7.20
CA ALA A 8 9.18 17.11 7.41
C ALA A 8 9.17 17.54 8.88
N LYS A 9 8.99 16.62 9.85
CA LYS A 9 9.04 16.93 11.29
C LYS A 9 10.40 17.48 11.74
N GLU A 10 11.48 17.09 11.07
CA GLU A 10 12.82 17.63 11.27
C GLU A 10 13.05 19.00 10.62
N GLY A 11 12.03 19.58 9.98
CA GLY A 11 12.12 20.87 9.30
C GLY A 11 12.75 20.78 7.91
N VAL A 12 12.94 19.58 7.36
CA VAL A 12 13.59 19.38 6.06
C VAL A 12 12.56 19.52 4.93
N ILE A 13 12.84 20.42 3.99
CA ILE A 13 12.13 20.50 2.71
C ILE A 13 12.83 19.57 1.72
N THR A 14 12.18 18.48 1.38
CA THR A 14 12.70 17.51 0.41
C THR A 14 12.42 17.95 -1.04
N PRO A 15 13.12 17.39 -2.05
CA PRO A 15 12.77 17.61 -3.45
C PRO A 15 11.32 17.23 -3.77
N GLN A 16 10.77 16.22 -3.09
CA GLN A 16 9.38 15.80 -3.27
C GLN A 16 8.40 16.85 -2.73
N ILE A 17 8.66 17.41 -1.54
CA ILE A 17 7.85 18.50 -0.98
C ILE A 17 7.89 19.72 -1.88
N ALA A 18 9.08 20.12 -2.36
CA ALA A 18 9.24 21.25 -3.27
C ALA A 18 8.48 21.04 -4.58
N LYS A 19 8.49 19.81 -5.12
CA LYS A 19 7.75 19.46 -6.34
C LYS A 19 6.24 19.56 -6.15
N VAL A 20 5.70 19.01 -5.06
CA VAL A 20 4.27 19.13 -4.73
C VAL A 20 3.85 20.58 -4.56
N ALA A 21 4.66 21.38 -3.87
CA ALA A 21 4.40 22.79 -3.67
C ALA A 21 4.31 23.55 -5.00
N ALA A 22 5.27 23.31 -5.90
CA ALA A 22 5.27 23.90 -7.23
C ALA A 22 4.05 23.48 -8.08
N ASP A 23 3.69 22.19 -8.06
CA ASP A 23 2.58 21.65 -8.86
C ASP A 23 1.21 22.12 -8.36
N GLU A 24 1.09 22.44 -7.07
CA GLU A 24 -0.16 22.85 -6.42
C GLU A 24 -0.25 24.37 -6.20
N GLY A 25 0.79 25.13 -6.52
CA GLY A 25 0.82 26.58 -6.33
C GLY A 25 0.92 27.03 -4.86
N PHE A 26 1.62 26.26 -4.02
CA PHE A 26 1.87 26.57 -2.61
C PHE A 26 3.34 26.86 -2.33
N GLU A 27 3.62 27.50 -1.20
CA GLU A 27 4.97 27.60 -0.66
C GLU A 27 5.45 26.25 -0.10
N ALA A 28 6.71 25.91 -0.34
CA ALA A 28 7.27 24.61 0.06
C ALA A 28 7.22 24.39 1.59
N GLU A 29 7.38 25.47 2.36
CA GLU A 29 7.29 25.41 3.82
C GLU A 29 5.86 25.13 4.31
N ASP A 30 4.84 25.61 3.61
CA ASP A 30 3.44 25.32 3.96
C ASP A 30 3.10 23.85 3.69
N ILE A 31 3.56 23.30 2.57
CA ILE A 31 3.45 21.86 2.30
C ILE A 31 4.22 21.06 3.35
N ARG A 32 5.46 21.43 3.67
CA ARG A 32 6.27 20.74 4.70
C ARG A 32 5.55 20.72 6.05
N LYS A 33 4.98 21.84 6.50
CA LYS A 33 4.20 21.92 7.75
C LYS A 33 3.03 20.93 7.73
N LYS A 34 2.23 20.94 6.67
CA LYS A 34 1.09 20.03 6.52
C LYS A 34 1.51 18.57 6.45
N VAL A 35 2.64 18.25 5.81
CA VAL A 35 3.23 16.91 5.83
C VAL A 35 3.64 16.53 7.26
N ALA A 36 4.31 17.41 8.00
CA ALA A 36 4.71 17.14 9.38
C ALA A 36 3.52 16.93 10.34
N LEU A 37 2.40 17.61 10.08
CA LEU A 37 1.12 17.46 10.78
C LEU A 37 0.35 16.20 10.36
N GLY A 38 0.74 15.54 9.27
CA GLY A 38 0.02 14.38 8.71
C GLY A 38 -1.22 14.74 7.90
N GLU A 39 -1.41 16.02 7.54
CA GLU A 39 -2.55 16.49 6.75
C GLU A 39 -2.34 16.30 5.24
N ILE A 40 -1.08 16.22 4.80
CA ILE A 40 -0.67 15.87 3.43
C ILE A 40 0.27 14.68 3.49
N VAL A 41 0.03 13.68 2.64
CA VAL A 41 0.94 12.56 2.40
C VAL A 41 1.56 12.68 1.01
N ILE A 42 2.84 12.33 0.89
CA ILE A 42 3.54 12.24 -0.38
C ILE A 42 4.06 10.80 -0.51
N PRO A 43 3.33 9.89 -1.18
CA PRO A 43 3.79 8.53 -1.39
C PRO A 43 5.03 8.55 -2.29
N CYS A 44 6.18 8.20 -1.72
CA CYS A 44 7.39 7.98 -2.49
C CYS A 44 8.13 6.74 -1.99
N ASN A 45 8.19 5.70 -2.83
CA ASN A 45 9.00 4.53 -2.54
C ASN A 45 10.44 4.77 -3.03
N PRO A 46 11.47 4.70 -2.18
CA PRO A 46 12.87 4.81 -2.60
C PRO A 46 13.29 3.82 -3.69
N GLY A 47 12.64 2.65 -3.77
CA GLY A 47 12.86 1.65 -4.82
C GLY A 47 12.27 2.02 -6.19
N ARG A 48 11.62 3.18 -6.33
CA ARG A 48 11.02 3.67 -7.58
C ARG A 48 11.53 5.10 -7.90
N PRO A 49 12.79 5.25 -8.35
CA PRO A 49 13.42 6.56 -8.51
C PRO A 49 12.75 7.47 -9.56
N HIS A 50 12.05 6.89 -10.54
CA HIS A 50 11.37 7.61 -11.62
C HIS A 50 9.85 7.76 -11.41
N GLN A 51 9.34 7.50 -10.19
CA GLN A 51 7.91 7.66 -9.92
C GLN A 51 7.48 9.13 -9.98
N ARG A 52 6.25 9.36 -10.40
CA ARG A 52 5.61 10.68 -10.30
C ARG A 52 5.44 11.04 -8.82
N VAL A 53 5.70 12.29 -8.49
CA VAL A 53 5.50 12.83 -7.14
C VAL A 53 4.15 13.53 -7.09
N VAL A 54 3.29 13.13 -6.16
CA VAL A 54 1.96 13.74 -5.94
C VAL A 54 1.75 13.89 -4.44
N GLY A 55 1.23 15.05 -4.02
CA GLY A 55 0.76 15.25 -2.66
C GLY A 55 -0.73 14.98 -2.56
N ILE A 56 -1.17 14.25 -1.53
CA ILE A 56 -2.58 13.93 -1.29
C ILE A 56 -2.93 14.46 0.09
N GLY A 57 -3.91 15.35 0.22
CA GLY A 57 -4.30 15.86 1.52
C GLY A 57 -5.03 17.21 1.50
N SER A 58 -5.21 17.76 2.70
CA SER A 58 -6.08 18.92 2.92
C SER A 58 -5.56 20.21 2.26
N GLY A 59 -6.43 20.86 1.48
CA GLY A 59 -6.16 22.12 0.79
C GLY A 59 -5.40 21.99 -0.52
N LEU A 60 -4.99 20.78 -0.93
CA LEU A 60 -4.54 20.52 -2.29
C LEU A 60 -5.74 20.30 -3.22
N ARG A 61 -5.53 20.31 -4.54
CA ARG A 61 -6.58 19.89 -5.47
C ARG A 61 -6.96 18.43 -5.23
N THR A 62 -8.21 18.08 -5.52
CA THR A 62 -8.69 16.71 -5.53
C THR A 62 -7.84 15.84 -6.45
N LYS A 63 -7.53 14.63 -5.98
CA LYS A 63 -6.73 13.64 -6.72
C LYS A 63 -7.61 12.53 -7.26
N VAL A 64 -7.31 12.07 -8.47
CA VAL A 64 -8.01 10.96 -9.12
C VAL A 64 -7.09 9.74 -9.16
N ASN A 65 -7.56 8.63 -8.60
CA ASN A 65 -6.93 7.33 -8.75
C ASN A 65 -7.62 6.55 -9.87
N ALA A 66 -6.85 5.95 -10.77
CA ALA A 66 -7.36 4.96 -11.70
C ALA A 66 -6.85 3.56 -11.34
N SER A 67 -7.69 2.56 -11.55
CA SER A 67 -7.33 1.17 -11.30
C SER A 67 -7.02 0.45 -12.60
N ILE A 68 -5.94 -0.31 -12.60
CA ILE A 68 -5.56 -1.27 -13.63
C ILE A 68 -5.50 -2.66 -13.00
N GLY A 69 -5.53 -3.70 -13.81
CA GLY A 69 -5.41 -5.05 -13.32
C GLY A 69 -6.12 -6.04 -14.22
N THR A 70 -5.49 -7.19 -14.39
CA THR A 70 -6.07 -8.36 -15.03
C THR A 70 -7.02 -9.09 -14.09
N SER A 71 -7.86 -9.96 -14.65
CA SER A 71 -8.78 -10.83 -13.89
C SER A 71 -8.71 -12.26 -14.42
N SER A 72 -9.42 -13.18 -13.77
CA SER A 72 -9.60 -14.56 -14.28
C SER A 72 -10.23 -14.60 -15.67
N ASP A 73 -11.09 -13.61 -15.98
CA ASP A 73 -11.85 -13.57 -17.23
C ASP A 73 -11.08 -12.86 -18.36
N ILE A 74 -10.24 -11.89 -18.00
CA ILE A 74 -9.48 -11.06 -18.94
C ILE A 74 -8.04 -10.94 -18.44
N TYR A 75 -7.13 -11.68 -19.07
CA TYR A 75 -5.69 -11.61 -18.83
C TYR A 75 -4.95 -11.13 -20.09
N ASP A 76 -4.79 -9.81 -20.20
CA ASP A 76 -4.06 -9.16 -21.30
C ASP A 76 -3.19 -8.03 -20.74
N MET A 77 -1.89 -8.31 -20.59
CA MET A 77 -0.94 -7.35 -20.04
C MET A 77 -0.72 -6.14 -20.94
N ASP A 78 -0.79 -6.30 -22.26
CA ASP A 78 -0.60 -5.19 -23.19
C ASP A 78 -1.79 -4.22 -23.10
N MET A 79 -2.99 -4.76 -22.93
CA MET A 79 -4.19 -3.97 -22.63
C MET A 79 -4.06 -3.23 -21.31
N GLU A 80 -3.58 -3.87 -20.23
CA GLU A 80 -3.39 -3.20 -18.94
C GLU A 80 -2.36 -2.07 -19.01
N ILE A 81 -1.24 -2.29 -19.71
CA ILE A 81 -0.23 -1.26 -19.96
C ILE A 81 -0.83 -0.09 -20.74
N ARG A 82 -1.65 -0.37 -21.75
CA ARG A 82 -2.32 0.67 -22.54
C ARG A 82 -3.34 1.46 -21.69
N LYS A 83 -4.12 0.78 -20.85
CA LYS A 83 -5.05 1.42 -19.91
C LYS A 83 -4.33 2.32 -18.91
N ALA A 84 -3.20 1.88 -18.36
CA ALA A 84 -2.37 2.68 -17.46
C ALA A 84 -1.92 3.99 -18.13
N LYS A 85 -1.37 3.90 -19.36
CA LYS A 85 -0.92 5.07 -20.12
C LYS A 85 -2.05 6.04 -20.43
N ILE A 86 -3.18 5.54 -20.93
CA ILE A 86 -4.34 6.39 -21.23
C ILE A 86 -4.86 7.05 -19.95
N ALA A 87 -4.93 6.34 -18.83
CA ALA A 87 -5.36 6.93 -17.57
C ALA A 87 -4.43 8.06 -17.11
N GLU A 88 -3.11 7.90 -17.27
CA GLU A 88 -2.13 8.96 -16.98
C GLU A 88 -2.29 10.16 -17.93
N GLU A 89 -2.48 9.92 -19.23
CA GLU A 89 -2.69 10.95 -20.26
C GLU A 89 -3.97 11.76 -20.02
N GLU A 90 -5.04 11.11 -19.56
CA GLU A 90 -6.32 11.73 -19.20
C GLU A 90 -6.31 12.38 -17.79
N GLY A 91 -5.16 12.36 -17.11
CA GLY A 91 -4.94 13.13 -15.89
C GLY A 91 -5.16 12.38 -14.57
N ALA A 92 -5.14 11.05 -14.56
CA ALA A 92 -5.05 10.29 -13.32
C ALA A 92 -3.78 10.69 -12.54
N ASP A 93 -3.94 10.89 -11.23
CA ASP A 93 -2.86 11.27 -10.33
C ASP A 93 -2.09 10.07 -9.81
N THR A 94 -2.82 8.98 -9.57
CA THR A 94 -2.26 7.71 -9.09
C THR A 94 -2.86 6.55 -9.85
N LEU A 95 -2.10 5.47 -9.92
CA LEU A 95 -2.56 4.18 -10.40
C LEU A 95 -2.52 3.16 -9.27
N MET A 96 -3.54 2.31 -9.23
CA MET A 96 -3.58 1.14 -8.37
C MET A 96 -3.62 -0.12 -9.23
N GLU A 97 -2.66 -1.01 -9.00
CA GLU A 97 -2.60 -2.32 -9.62
C GLU A 97 -3.46 -3.28 -8.78
N LEU A 98 -4.50 -3.84 -9.40
CA LEU A 98 -5.49 -4.73 -8.79
C LEU A 98 -5.59 -6.05 -9.56
N SER A 99 -4.51 -6.53 -10.19
CA SER A 99 -4.56 -7.80 -10.91
C SER A 99 -4.91 -8.94 -9.97
N THR A 100 -5.99 -9.62 -10.31
CA THR A 100 -6.38 -10.93 -9.76
C THR A 100 -6.20 -12.04 -10.80
N GLY A 101 -6.00 -11.66 -12.06
CA GLY A 101 -5.61 -12.54 -13.15
C GLY A 101 -4.11 -12.80 -13.18
N GLY A 102 -3.73 -13.79 -13.98
CA GLY A 102 -2.35 -14.23 -14.14
C GLY A 102 -2.10 -15.56 -13.49
N ASN A 103 -0.86 -16.02 -13.59
CA ASN A 103 -0.54 -17.36 -13.16
C ASN A 103 -0.24 -17.39 -11.65
N LEU A 104 -1.29 -17.56 -10.85
CA LEU A 104 -1.15 -17.87 -9.42
C LEU A 104 -0.37 -19.18 -9.20
N ASP A 105 -0.24 -20.06 -10.20
CA ASP A 105 0.67 -21.23 -10.13
C ASP A 105 2.14 -20.81 -10.03
N LYS A 106 2.48 -19.54 -10.31
CA LYS A 106 3.81 -19.02 -9.96
C LYS A 106 3.99 -18.96 -8.45
N VAL A 107 2.94 -18.78 -7.67
CA VAL A 107 3.01 -18.88 -6.20
C VAL A 107 3.11 -20.35 -5.83
N LYS A 108 4.33 -20.78 -5.52
CA LYS A 108 4.62 -22.19 -5.23
C LYS A 108 4.12 -22.60 -3.85
N ASN A 109 4.37 -21.75 -2.85
CA ASN A 109 4.08 -22.05 -1.45
C ASN A 109 3.79 -20.76 -0.67
N CYS A 110 2.91 -20.86 0.32
CA CYS A 110 2.84 -19.90 1.40
C CYS A 110 3.82 -20.35 2.50
N LEU A 111 4.89 -19.60 2.70
CA LEU A 111 5.90 -19.95 3.70
C LEU A 111 5.42 -19.61 5.10
N LYS A 112 4.83 -18.42 5.27
CA LYS A 112 4.45 -17.89 6.58
C LYS A 112 3.24 -16.97 6.49
N LEU A 113 2.33 -17.07 7.45
CA LEU A 113 1.34 -16.05 7.78
C LEU A 113 1.64 -15.43 9.15
N GLU A 114 1.53 -14.11 9.23
CA GLU A 114 1.55 -13.35 10.48
C GLU A 114 0.23 -12.62 10.63
N VAL A 115 -0.50 -12.95 11.69
CA VAL A 115 -1.81 -12.39 11.99
C VAL A 115 -1.70 -11.54 13.24
N PHE A 116 -1.90 -10.24 13.08
CA PHE A 116 -1.98 -9.29 14.18
C PHE A 116 -3.45 -9.05 14.49
N VAL A 117 -3.83 -9.28 15.75
CA VAL A 117 -5.21 -9.10 16.22
C VAL A 117 -5.23 -7.92 17.16
N ASN A 118 -6.01 -6.89 16.83
CA ASN A 118 -6.25 -5.78 17.72
C ASN A 118 -7.11 -6.29 18.89
N SER A 119 -6.49 -6.44 20.06
CA SER A 119 -7.13 -7.08 21.21
C SER A 119 -6.59 -6.59 22.53
N THR A 120 -7.41 -6.68 23.57
CA THR A 120 -7.00 -6.35 24.93
C THR A 120 -6.07 -7.44 25.49
N ASN A 121 -5.43 -7.17 26.63
CA ASN A 121 -4.51 -8.12 27.26
C ASN A 121 -5.21 -9.40 27.77
N GLU A 122 -6.52 -9.35 27.94
CA GLU A 122 -7.34 -10.44 28.45
C GLU A 122 -7.79 -11.41 27.33
N PHE A 123 -7.73 -10.99 26.07
CA PHE A 123 -8.12 -11.83 24.94
C PHE A 123 -6.95 -12.74 24.55
N THR A 124 -7.18 -14.05 24.53
CA THR A 124 -6.14 -15.07 24.22
C THR A 124 -6.50 -15.96 23.03
N ASN A 125 -7.60 -15.64 22.34
CA ASN A 125 -8.12 -16.43 21.21
C ASN A 125 -7.59 -15.96 19.84
N GLN A 126 -6.46 -15.24 19.78
CA GLN A 126 -5.83 -14.82 18.51
C GLN A 126 -5.61 -15.99 17.54
N PRO A 127 -5.20 -17.20 17.98
CA PRO A 127 -5.10 -18.35 17.08
C PRO A 127 -6.41 -18.71 16.38
N LYS A 128 -7.57 -18.51 17.04
CA LYS A 128 -8.89 -18.77 16.44
C LYS A 128 -9.27 -17.71 15.41
N VAL A 129 -8.93 -16.45 15.67
CA VAL A 129 -9.11 -15.36 14.69
C VAL A 129 -8.25 -15.61 13.44
N ALA A 130 -7.01 -16.06 13.66
CA ALA A 130 -6.08 -16.39 12.59
C ALA A 130 -6.51 -17.59 11.73
N ASN A 131 -7.43 -18.45 12.20
CA ASN A 131 -7.95 -19.55 11.40
C ASN A 131 -8.65 -19.05 10.13
N GLY A 132 -9.31 -17.89 10.15
CA GLY A 132 -9.97 -17.36 8.95
C GLY A 132 -9.02 -17.17 7.76
N ALA A 133 -7.80 -16.69 8.01
CA ALA A 133 -6.77 -16.58 6.98
C ALA A 133 -6.06 -17.92 6.73
N SER A 134 -5.77 -18.66 7.80
CA SER A 134 -5.06 -19.94 7.76
C SER A 134 -5.81 -21.00 6.96
N ASP A 135 -7.11 -21.14 7.17
CA ASP A 135 -7.93 -22.17 6.53
C ASP A 135 -8.04 -21.87 5.03
N LEU A 136 -8.27 -20.61 4.65
CA LEU A 136 -8.30 -20.18 3.26
C LEU A 136 -6.97 -20.45 2.54
N ILE A 137 -5.83 -20.10 3.15
CA ILE A 137 -4.52 -20.33 2.53
C ILE A 137 -4.19 -21.82 2.48
N ALA A 138 -4.59 -22.59 3.48
CA ALA A 138 -4.44 -24.04 3.46
C ALA A 138 -5.23 -24.70 2.32
N ASP A 139 -6.43 -24.21 2.05
CA ASP A 139 -7.29 -24.71 0.98
C ASP A 139 -6.74 -24.34 -0.42
N VAL A 140 -6.15 -23.15 -0.57
CA VAL A 140 -5.74 -22.64 -1.89
C VAL A 140 -4.26 -22.95 -2.23
N ILE A 141 -3.34 -22.78 -1.29
CA ILE A 141 -1.88 -22.88 -1.51
C ILE A 141 -1.24 -23.98 -0.65
N GLY A 142 -1.96 -24.50 0.36
CA GLY A 142 -1.47 -25.57 1.22
C GLY A 142 -0.87 -25.09 2.55
N LYS A 143 -0.15 -25.99 3.21
CA LYS A 143 0.36 -25.78 4.58
C LYS A 143 1.39 -24.65 4.63
N HIS A 144 1.38 -23.91 5.74
CA HIS A 144 2.25 -22.77 5.98
C HIS A 144 2.62 -22.68 7.47
N ALA A 145 3.72 -21.99 7.77
CA ALA A 145 4.00 -21.57 9.14
C ALA A 145 3.08 -20.41 9.54
N ARG A 146 2.76 -20.27 10.83
CA ARG A 146 1.86 -19.22 11.31
C ARG A 146 2.32 -18.63 12.62
N ALA A 147 2.19 -17.31 12.74
CA ALA A 147 2.20 -16.59 14.02
C ALA A 147 0.89 -15.81 14.17
N ALA A 148 0.29 -15.86 15.36
CA ALA A 148 -0.88 -15.07 15.71
C ALA A 148 -0.58 -14.32 17.01
N VAL A 149 -0.54 -12.99 16.95
CA VAL A 149 -0.09 -12.15 18.06
C VAL A 149 -1.05 -11.01 18.33
N SER A 150 -1.09 -10.56 19.59
CA SER A 150 -1.87 -9.39 19.98
C SER A 150 -1.17 -8.10 19.55
N SER A 151 -1.96 -7.11 19.15
CA SER A 151 -1.55 -5.71 19.06
C SER A 151 -2.53 -4.85 19.83
N ASN A 152 -2.05 -3.81 20.51
CA ASN A 152 -2.89 -2.83 21.22
C ASN A 152 -3.54 -1.81 20.27
N SER A 153 -3.06 -1.72 19.03
CA SER A 153 -3.63 -0.90 17.96
C SER A 153 -3.15 -1.40 16.59
N LEU A 154 -3.98 -1.22 15.57
CA LEU A 154 -3.63 -1.48 14.17
C LEU A 154 -3.94 -0.24 13.33
N PRO A 155 -3.25 -0.01 12.19
CA PRO A 155 -3.51 1.11 11.31
C PRO A 155 -5.00 1.24 10.95
N LEU A 156 -5.50 2.48 10.90
CA LEU A 156 -6.92 2.79 10.60
C LEU A 156 -7.95 2.18 11.57
N GLY A 157 -7.51 1.64 12.71
CA GLY A 157 -8.41 1.03 13.70
C GLY A 157 -9.01 -0.31 13.25
N VAL A 158 -8.37 -1.02 12.32
CA VAL A 158 -8.86 -2.34 11.87
C VAL A 158 -8.77 -3.39 12.97
N ALA A 159 -9.61 -4.42 12.87
CA ALA A 159 -9.65 -5.50 13.86
C ALA A 159 -8.50 -6.51 13.69
N VAL A 160 -8.10 -6.79 12.45
CA VAL A 160 -7.10 -7.80 12.10
C VAL A 160 -6.26 -7.31 10.93
N GLU A 161 -4.95 -7.54 11.00
CA GLU A 161 -4.03 -7.38 9.88
C GLU A 161 -3.34 -8.72 9.61
N VAL A 162 -3.26 -9.11 8.34
CA VAL A 162 -2.63 -10.36 7.91
C VAL A 162 -1.51 -10.03 6.93
N ALA A 163 -0.30 -10.47 7.26
CA ALA A 163 0.86 -10.43 6.38
C ALA A 163 1.24 -11.86 5.98
N GLY A 164 1.63 -12.06 4.71
CA GLY A 164 2.02 -13.35 4.18
C GLY A 164 3.35 -13.28 3.43
N THR A 165 4.20 -14.30 3.62
CA THR A 165 5.42 -14.49 2.85
C THR A 165 5.24 -15.67 1.91
N PHE A 166 5.40 -15.43 0.61
CA PHE A 166 5.14 -16.40 -0.44
C PHE A 166 6.41 -16.72 -1.24
N GLU A 167 6.59 -17.98 -1.59
CA GLU A 167 7.58 -18.41 -2.57
C GLU A 167 6.99 -18.27 -3.97
N VAL A 168 7.70 -17.58 -4.87
CA VAL A 168 7.28 -17.38 -6.26
C VAL A 168 8.30 -18.02 -7.21
N ALA A 169 7.82 -18.70 -8.25
CA ALA A 169 8.62 -19.22 -9.34
C ALA A 169 9.34 -18.08 -10.07
N GLY A 170 10.66 -18.20 -10.18
CA GLY A 170 11.51 -17.30 -10.97
C GLY A 170 11.38 -17.52 -12.47
#